data_AF-A0A6P6XHR5-F1
#
_entry.id   AF-A0A6P6XHR5-F1
#
_cell.length_a   1.000
_cell.length_b   1.000
_cell.length_c   1.000
_cell.angle_alpha   90.00
_cell.angle_beta   90.00
_cell.angle_gamma   90.00
#
_symmetry.space_group_name_H-M   'P 1'
#
loop_
_entity.id
_entity.type
_entity.pdbx_description
1 polymer ?
#
loop_
_entity_poly.entity_id
_entity_poly.type
_entity_poly.pdbx_seq_one_letter_code
_entity_poly.pdbx_strand_id
1 'polypeptide(L)'
;MEDSIAIRGNARRSRRGQTITNFHHYRVEIFCEVVDLIIQEMNNRFSEVSTELLSCIACLDPKSSFSQFNVQKLLRLADLYPEDFSSNDYLYLESQLRNYIYNVQRDPQFSEVGDLGSLAQQMVKTGKNTVFPFVYRLIQLALVLPVATASVERVFSAMNIVKTDLRNKMGDEWMNDCLVVYIEKDIFATIENEQILQRFQRMKTRRMQLPPLRYSSATTTNTSSVNQ
;
A
#
# COMPACT_ATOMS: atom_id res chain seq x y z
N MET A 1 44.32 0.90 27.46
CA MET A 1 43.60 2.17 27.56
C MET A 1 42.14 1.83 27.80
N GLU A 2 41.81 1.49 29.05
CA GLU A 2 40.44 1.30 29.52
C GLU A 2 39.95 2.66 30.01
N ASP A 3 39.63 3.54 29.08
CA ASP A 3 38.99 4.79 29.44
C ASP A 3 37.58 4.46 29.93
N SER A 4 37.25 4.97 31.11
CA SER A 4 35.99 4.70 31.81
C SER A 4 35.15 5.97 31.88
N ILE A 5 33.86 5.85 31.55
CA ILE A 5 32.91 6.96 31.53
C ILE A 5 32.08 6.92 32.81
N ALA A 6 31.88 8.09 33.42
CA ALA A 6 30.92 8.26 34.50
C ALA A 6 29.49 8.27 33.92
N ILE A 7 28.62 7.41 34.43
CA ILE A 7 27.21 7.30 34.02
C ILE A 7 26.54 8.68 34.06
N ARG A 8 26.13 9.20 32.91
CA ARG A 8 25.46 10.51 32.79
C ARG A 8 23.95 10.30 32.77
N GLY A 9 23.25 10.71 33.83
CA GLY A 9 21.77 10.71 33.80
C GLY A 9 21.01 10.47 35.11
N ASN A 10 21.64 10.29 36.27
CA ASN A 10 20.89 10.16 37.53
C ASN A 10 21.58 10.88 38.69
N ALA A 11 21.24 12.16 38.89
CA ALA A 11 21.77 13.01 39.95
C ALA A 11 21.54 12.47 41.39
N ARG A 12 20.73 11.42 41.58
CA ARG A 12 20.44 10.83 42.90
C ARG A 12 21.18 9.53 43.21
N ARG A 13 21.85 8.88 42.24
CA ARG A 13 22.64 7.64 42.47
C ARG A 13 24.16 7.82 42.45
N SER A 14 24.65 9.05 42.25
CA SER A 14 26.08 9.39 42.24
C SER A 14 26.75 9.37 43.63
N ARG A 15 26.38 8.43 44.50
CA ARG A 15 27.09 8.17 45.78
C ARG A 15 27.89 6.87 45.79
N ARG A 16 27.86 6.09 44.70
CA ARG A 16 28.82 5.00 44.45
C ARG A 16 29.30 5.15 43.02
N GLY A 17 30.55 5.57 42.84
CA GLY A 17 31.17 5.78 41.54
C GLY A 17 31.32 4.48 40.76
N GLN A 18 30.23 3.99 40.16
CA GLN A 18 30.30 2.97 39.13
C GLN A 18 30.76 3.65 37.85
N THR A 19 32.07 3.55 37.61
CA THR A 19 32.69 3.85 36.32
C THR A 19 32.40 2.69 35.38
N ILE A 20 31.65 2.95 34.32
CA ILE A 20 31.37 1.97 33.28
C ILE A 20 32.50 2.05 32.25
N THR A 21 32.99 0.89 31.78
CA THR A 21 34.03 0.88 30.74
C THR A 21 33.47 1.45 29.43
N ASN A 22 34.27 2.17 28.64
CA ASN A 22 33.86 2.64 27.32
C ASN A 22 33.20 1.53 26.48
N PHE A 23 33.77 0.34 26.54
CA PHE A 23 33.23 -0.83 25.85
C PHE A 23 31.80 -1.16 26.29
N HIS A 24 31.50 -1.11 27.60
CA HIS A 24 30.16 -1.38 28.10
C HIS A 24 29.17 -0.27 27.75
N HIS A 25 29.58 1.00 27.79
CA HIS A 25 28.73 2.12 27.34
C HIS A 25 28.32 1.96 25.87
N TYR A 26 29.28 1.76 24.96
CA TYR A 26 28.96 1.60 23.54
C TYR A 26 28.20 0.31 23.25
N ARG A 27 28.56 -0.82 23.89
CA ARG A 27 27.93 -2.11 23.61
C ARG A 27 26.53 -2.23 24.21
N VAL A 28 26.34 -1.80 25.45
CA VAL A 28 25.10 -2.04 26.20
C VAL A 28 24.18 -0.83 26.13
N GLU A 29 24.65 0.37 26.43
CA GLU A 29 23.77 1.56 26.48
C GLU A 29 23.45 2.15 25.10
N ILE A 30 24.24 1.85 24.07
CA ILE A 30 24.01 2.35 22.72
C ILE A 30 23.62 1.22 21.77
N PHE A 31 24.50 0.23 21.58
CA PHE A 31 24.26 -0.81 20.57
C PHE A 31 23.06 -1.70 20.93
N CYS A 32 22.98 -2.24 22.15
CA CYS A 32 21.82 -3.04 22.56
C CYS A 32 20.52 -2.22 22.55
N GLU A 33 20.52 -0.98 23.04
CA GLU A 33 19.34 -0.10 22.98
C GLU A 33 18.86 0.15 21.54
N VAL A 34 19.78 0.37 20.60
CA VAL A 34 19.44 0.51 19.18
C VAL A 34 18.88 -0.79 18.61
N VAL A 35 19.46 -1.94 18.97
CA VAL A 35 18.95 -3.25 18.53
C VAL A 35 17.56 -3.52 19.10
N ASP A 36 17.34 -3.23 20.38
CA ASP A 36 16.04 -3.39 21.04
C ASP A 36 14.99 -2.47 20.42
N LEU A 37 15.34 -1.22 20.10
CA LEU A 37 14.48 -0.30 19.36
C LEU A 37 14.13 -0.85 17.97
N ILE A 38 15.12 -1.37 17.23
CA ILE A 38 14.87 -1.99 15.91
C ILE A 38 13.94 -3.18 16.05
N ILE A 39 14.15 -4.05 17.05
CA ILE A 39 13.29 -5.21 17.31
C ILE A 39 11.87 -4.75 17.65
N GLN A 40 11.72 -3.75 18.50
CA GLN A 40 10.42 -3.20 18.87
C GLN A 40 9.70 -2.61 17.65
N GLU A 41 10.39 -1.82 16.83
CA GLU A 41 9.81 -1.25 15.61
C GLU A 41 9.48 -2.33 14.56
N MET A 42 10.30 -3.38 14.45
CA MET A 42 10.01 -4.54 13.61
C MET A 42 8.75 -5.26 14.09
N ASN A 43 8.61 -5.50 15.38
CA ASN A 43 7.42 -6.16 15.96
C ASN A 43 6.16 -5.29 15.86
N ASN A 44 6.31 -3.96 15.99
CA ASN A 44 5.21 -3.02 15.81
C ASN A 44 4.72 -3.01 14.34
N ARG A 45 5.64 -3.05 13.37
CA ARG A 45 5.31 -3.08 11.94
C ARG A 45 4.79 -4.44 11.47
N PHE A 46 5.42 -5.52 11.92
CA PHE A 46 5.08 -6.90 11.59
C PHE A 46 4.42 -7.59 12.79
N SER A 47 3.24 -7.10 13.15
CA SER A 47 2.40 -7.74 14.18
C SER A 47 2.14 -9.23 13.87
N GLU A 48 1.79 -9.99 14.89
CA GLU A 48 1.41 -11.41 14.76
C GLU A 48 0.37 -11.62 13.65
N VAL A 49 -0.63 -10.73 13.56
CA VAL A 49 -1.67 -10.77 12.52
C VAL A 49 -1.09 -10.55 11.11
N SER A 50 -0.18 -9.59 10.94
CA SER A 50 0.43 -9.32 9.63
C SER A 50 1.36 -10.43 9.16
N THR A 51 2.07 -11.08 10.09
CA THR A 51 2.94 -12.22 9.80
C THR A 51 2.12 -13.48 9.50
N GLU A 52 1.03 -13.71 10.22
CA GLU A 52 0.03 -14.74 9.92
C GLU A 52 -0.56 -14.54 8.51
N LEU A 53 -0.97 -13.31 8.18
CA LEU A 53 -1.50 -12.94 6.87
C LEU A 53 -0.50 -13.26 5.75
N LEU A 54 0.77 -12.87 5.89
CA LEU A 54 1.82 -13.20 4.91
C LEU A 54 2.06 -14.71 4.79
N SER A 55 2.03 -15.44 5.92
CA SER A 55 2.14 -16.89 5.91
C SER A 55 0.98 -17.55 5.17
N CYS A 56 -0.23 -17.01 5.28
CA CYS A 56 -1.39 -17.52 4.57
C CYS A 56 -1.34 -17.19 3.07
N ILE A 57 -0.86 -16.01 2.69
CA ILE A 57 -0.67 -15.64 1.27
C ILE A 57 0.36 -16.54 0.59
N ALA A 58 1.43 -16.93 1.31
CA ALA A 58 2.41 -17.88 0.80
C ALA A 58 1.78 -19.23 0.42
N CYS A 59 0.65 -19.62 1.02
CA CYS A 59 -0.07 -20.85 0.63
C CYS A 59 -0.70 -20.78 -0.77
N LEU A 60 -0.82 -19.59 -1.38
CA LEU A 60 -1.29 -19.41 -2.76
C LEU A 60 -0.14 -19.42 -3.77
N ASP A 61 1.12 -19.55 -3.34
CA ASP A 61 2.28 -19.54 -4.24
C ASP A 61 2.23 -20.74 -5.21
N PRO A 62 2.17 -20.52 -6.53
CA PRO A 62 2.15 -21.61 -7.51
C PRO A 62 3.47 -22.38 -7.61
N LYS A 63 4.57 -21.85 -7.04
CA LYS A 63 5.89 -22.48 -7.11
C LYS A 63 5.90 -23.92 -6.59
N SER A 64 6.75 -24.74 -7.21
CA SER A 64 6.93 -26.15 -6.87
C SER A 64 5.60 -26.92 -6.81
N SER A 65 4.67 -26.60 -7.72
CA SER A 65 3.33 -27.18 -7.78
C SER A 65 2.54 -26.95 -6.48
N PHE A 66 2.51 -25.71 -5.99
CA PHE A 66 1.77 -25.32 -4.80
C PHE A 66 2.19 -26.10 -3.53
N SER A 67 3.49 -26.30 -3.32
CA SER A 67 4.02 -27.11 -2.21
C SER A 67 3.65 -26.57 -0.82
N GLN A 68 3.42 -25.26 -0.71
CA GLN A 68 3.04 -24.57 0.52
C GLN A 68 1.52 -24.51 0.75
N PHE A 69 0.72 -25.09 -0.15
CA PHE A 69 -0.72 -25.02 -0.09
C PHE A 69 -1.27 -25.64 1.19
N ASN A 70 -2.07 -24.86 1.92
CA ASN A 70 -2.70 -25.29 3.15
C ASN A 70 -4.10 -24.70 3.26
N VAL A 71 -5.11 -25.57 3.22
CA VAL A 71 -6.52 -25.16 3.25
C VAL A 71 -6.85 -24.41 4.54
N GLN A 72 -6.36 -24.86 5.69
CA GLN A 72 -6.68 -24.24 6.99
C GLN A 72 -6.10 -22.82 7.11
N LYS A 73 -4.88 -22.60 6.61
CA LYS A 73 -4.29 -21.25 6.55
C LYS A 73 -5.06 -20.34 5.60
N LEU A 74 -5.58 -20.86 4.48
CA LEU A 74 -6.37 -20.07 3.54
C LEU A 74 -7.78 -19.75 4.07
N LEU A 75 -8.37 -20.63 4.87
CA LEU A 75 -9.59 -20.30 5.62
C LEU A 75 -9.30 -19.20 6.64
N ARG A 76 -8.17 -19.28 7.33
CA ARG A 76 -7.72 -18.25 8.26
C ARG A 76 -7.48 -16.90 7.56
N LEU A 77 -6.98 -16.91 6.33
CA LEU A 77 -6.89 -15.69 5.52
C LEU A 77 -8.27 -15.08 5.27
N ALA A 78 -9.30 -15.89 5.01
CA ALA A 78 -10.66 -15.39 4.86
C ALA A 78 -11.22 -14.80 6.17
N ASP A 79 -10.87 -15.35 7.33
CA ASP A 79 -11.25 -14.77 8.65
C ASP A 79 -10.73 -13.34 8.85
N LEU A 80 -9.59 -12.99 8.23
CA LEU A 80 -9.02 -11.65 8.33
C LEU A 80 -9.80 -10.61 7.49
N TYR A 81 -10.72 -11.03 6.64
CA TYR A 81 -11.53 -10.18 5.77
C TYR A 81 -13.04 -10.46 5.95
N PRO A 82 -13.62 -10.15 7.12
CA PRO A 82 -15.02 -10.47 7.44
C PRO A 82 -16.04 -9.73 6.54
N GLU A 83 -15.64 -8.60 5.95
CA GLU A 83 -16.50 -7.85 5.00
C GLU A 83 -16.51 -8.47 3.60
N ASP A 84 -15.51 -9.30 3.27
CA ASP A 84 -15.38 -9.94 1.95
C ASP A 84 -15.95 -11.37 1.91
N PHE A 85 -16.19 -11.99 3.08
CA PHE A 85 -16.66 -13.37 3.20
C PHE A 85 -17.82 -13.48 4.21
N SER A 86 -18.97 -13.99 3.77
CA SER A 86 -20.09 -14.31 4.65
C SER A 86 -19.92 -15.67 5.31
N SER A 87 -20.66 -15.94 6.40
CA SER A 87 -20.61 -17.24 7.09
C SER A 87 -20.91 -18.45 6.20
N ASN A 88 -21.76 -18.27 5.17
CA ASN A 88 -22.07 -19.32 4.21
C ASN A 88 -20.91 -19.56 3.23
N ASP A 89 -20.13 -18.53 2.90
CA ASP A 89 -19.04 -18.61 1.95
C ASP A 89 -17.90 -19.51 2.46
N TYR A 90 -17.69 -19.60 3.77
CA TYR A 90 -16.66 -20.48 4.36
C TYR A 90 -16.88 -21.96 4.04
N LEU A 91 -18.14 -22.43 4.09
CA LEU A 91 -18.49 -23.81 3.76
C LEU A 91 -18.17 -24.13 2.29
N TYR A 92 -18.46 -23.18 1.40
CA TYR A 92 -18.15 -23.32 -0.02
C TYR A 92 -16.66 -23.17 -0.30
N LEU A 93 -15.97 -22.25 0.38
CA LEU A 93 -14.56 -21.95 0.20
C LEU A 93 -13.70 -23.18 0.52
N GLU A 94 -13.96 -23.91 1.61
CA GLU A 94 -13.17 -25.11 1.92
C GLU A 94 -13.27 -26.17 0.82
N SER A 95 -14.49 -26.47 0.37
CA SER A 95 -14.72 -27.41 -0.72
C SER A 95 -14.08 -26.92 -2.02
N GLN A 96 -14.20 -25.62 -2.29
CA GLN A 96 -13.66 -24.99 -3.48
C GLN A 96 -12.12 -25.02 -3.49
N LEU A 97 -11.45 -24.78 -2.36
CA LEU A 97 -9.99 -24.85 -2.22
C LEU A 97 -9.46 -26.26 -2.52
N ARG A 98 -10.15 -27.30 -2.02
CA ARG A 98 -9.79 -28.71 -2.29
C ARG A 98 -9.94 -29.07 -3.76
N ASN A 99 -11.00 -28.59 -4.40
CA ASN A 99 -11.20 -28.80 -5.83
C ASN A 99 -10.23 -27.97 -6.69
N TYR A 100 -9.94 -26.74 -6.27
CA TYR A 100 -9.03 -25.83 -6.94
C TYR A 100 -7.64 -26.45 -7.08
N ILE A 101 -7.05 -26.92 -5.97
CA ILE A 101 -5.68 -27.46 -5.99
C ILE A 101 -5.58 -28.69 -6.91
N TYR A 102 -6.59 -29.57 -6.86
CA TYR A 102 -6.65 -30.75 -7.70
C TYR A 102 -6.76 -30.41 -9.20
N ASN A 103 -7.55 -29.40 -9.56
CA ASN A 103 -7.75 -29.00 -10.95
C ASN A 103 -6.58 -28.20 -11.50
N VAL A 104 -6.00 -27.30 -10.71
CA VAL A 104 -4.93 -26.40 -11.15
C VAL A 104 -3.59 -27.12 -11.23
N GLN A 105 -3.26 -28.02 -10.29
CA GLN A 105 -2.01 -28.79 -10.37
C GLN A 105 -1.93 -29.73 -11.58
N ARG A 106 -3.08 -30.19 -12.10
CA ARG A 106 -3.15 -31.13 -13.22
C ARG A 106 -3.28 -30.44 -14.56
N ASP A 107 -3.52 -29.13 -14.57
CA ASP A 107 -3.63 -28.37 -15.80
C ASP A 107 -2.25 -27.90 -16.27
N PRO A 108 -1.78 -28.34 -17.46
CA PRO A 108 -0.49 -27.94 -17.98
C PRO A 108 -0.36 -26.43 -18.24
N GLN A 109 -1.46 -25.67 -18.29
CA GLN A 109 -1.41 -24.21 -18.44
C GLN A 109 -0.91 -23.50 -17.17
N PHE A 110 -0.85 -24.20 -16.03
CA PHE A 110 -0.43 -23.66 -14.74
C PHE A 110 0.96 -24.14 -14.30
N SER A 111 1.62 -25.03 -15.06
CA SER A 111 2.93 -25.57 -14.70
C SER A 111 4.07 -24.55 -14.82
N GLU A 112 3.93 -23.55 -15.69
CA GLU A 112 4.95 -22.49 -15.91
C GLU A 112 4.70 -21.22 -15.08
N VAL A 113 3.67 -21.19 -14.24
CA VAL A 113 3.30 -19.98 -13.49
C VAL A 113 4.21 -19.83 -12.26
N GLY A 114 5.04 -18.78 -12.26
CA GLY A 114 6.03 -18.53 -11.19
C GLY A 114 5.62 -17.50 -10.13
N ASP A 115 4.56 -16.72 -10.38
CA ASP A 115 4.12 -15.62 -9.52
C ASP A 115 2.59 -15.56 -9.40
N LEU A 116 2.13 -14.94 -8.32
CA LEU A 116 0.71 -14.78 -8.01
C LEU A 116 -0.03 -13.92 -9.06
N GLY A 117 0.67 -12.96 -9.67
CA GLY A 117 0.11 -12.10 -10.72
C GLY A 117 -0.19 -12.88 -11.99
N SER A 118 0.77 -13.66 -12.49
CA SER A 118 0.54 -14.54 -13.64
C SER A 118 -0.49 -15.63 -13.33
N LEU A 119 -0.55 -16.13 -12.08
CA LEU A 119 -1.59 -17.08 -11.66
C LEU A 119 -2.98 -16.49 -11.86
N ALA A 120 -3.21 -15.27 -11.35
CA ALA A 120 -4.48 -14.58 -11.50
C ALA A 120 -4.85 -14.35 -12.98
N GLN A 121 -3.88 -13.99 -13.82
CA GLN A 121 -4.11 -13.82 -15.26
C GLN A 121 -4.48 -15.15 -15.95
N GLN A 122 -3.79 -16.25 -15.62
CA GLN A 122 -4.08 -17.56 -16.18
C GLN A 122 -5.44 -18.11 -15.72
N MET A 123 -5.83 -17.84 -14.47
CA MET A 123 -7.17 -18.19 -13.98
C MET A 123 -8.27 -17.49 -14.79
N VAL A 124 -8.07 -16.24 -15.20
CA VAL A 124 -9.02 -15.51 -16.06
C VAL A 124 -9.03 -16.07 -17.47
N LYS A 125 -7.85 -16.31 -18.07
CA LYS A 125 -7.75 -16.86 -19.44
C LYS A 125 -8.43 -18.22 -19.58
N THR A 126 -8.34 -19.06 -18.54
CA THR A 126 -8.91 -20.41 -18.53
C THR A 126 -10.34 -20.47 -18.01
N GLY A 127 -10.95 -19.33 -17.63
CA GLY A 127 -12.28 -19.27 -17.02
C GLY A 127 -12.37 -19.89 -15.62
N LYS A 128 -11.24 -20.22 -15.00
CA LYS A 128 -11.20 -20.79 -13.64
C LYS A 128 -11.56 -19.76 -12.57
N ASN A 129 -11.48 -18.47 -12.86
CA ASN A 129 -11.96 -17.41 -11.97
C ASN A 129 -13.48 -17.50 -11.70
N THR A 130 -14.30 -17.94 -12.68
CA THR A 130 -15.75 -18.12 -12.47
C THR A 130 -16.09 -19.48 -11.87
N VAL A 131 -15.24 -20.49 -12.07
CA VAL A 131 -15.39 -21.82 -11.46
C VAL A 131 -15.00 -21.80 -9.97
N PHE A 132 -13.95 -21.03 -9.64
CA PHE A 132 -13.42 -20.90 -8.29
C PHE A 132 -13.45 -19.44 -7.77
N PRO A 133 -14.63 -18.79 -7.66
CA PRO A 133 -14.74 -17.37 -7.31
C PRO A 133 -14.15 -17.00 -5.94
N PHE A 134 -14.30 -17.82 -4.90
CA PHE A 134 -13.78 -17.50 -3.56
C PHE A 134 -12.26 -17.63 -3.50
N VAL A 135 -11.68 -18.63 -4.17
CA VAL A 135 -10.23 -18.75 -4.30
C VAL A 135 -9.66 -17.57 -5.10
N TYR A 136 -10.33 -17.20 -6.19
CA TYR A 136 -9.93 -16.04 -6.97
C TYR A 136 -10.02 -14.74 -6.16
N ARG A 137 -11.03 -14.58 -5.29
CA ARG A 137 -11.14 -13.46 -4.35
C ARG A 137 -9.96 -13.39 -3.38
N LEU A 138 -9.54 -14.51 -2.80
CA LEU A 138 -8.35 -14.55 -1.94
C LEU A 138 -7.08 -14.12 -2.69
N ILE A 139 -6.91 -14.55 -3.94
CA ILE A 139 -5.79 -14.14 -4.79
C ILE A 139 -5.85 -12.63 -5.09
N GLN A 140 -7.03 -12.07 -5.36
CA GLN A 140 -7.21 -10.64 -5.54
C GLN A 140 -6.81 -9.85 -4.29
N LEU A 141 -7.27 -10.26 -3.11
CA LEU A 141 -6.91 -9.61 -1.84
C LEU A 141 -5.38 -9.64 -1.62
N ALA A 142 -4.75 -10.80 -1.87
CA ALA A 142 -3.31 -10.96 -1.79
C ALA A 142 -2.53 -10.04 -2.76
N LEU A 143 -3.05 -9.79 -3.96
CA LEU A 143 -2.45 -8.89 -4.94
C LEU A 143 -2.65 -7.39 -4.62
N VAL A 144 -3.76 -7.04 -3.97
CA VAL A 144 -4.07 -5.64 -3.60
C VAL A 144 -3.25 -5.19 -2.39
N LEU A 145 -2.89 -6.11 -1.49
CA LEU A 145 -2.15 -5.80 -0.27
C LEU A 145 -0.84 -5.03 -0.49
N PRO A 146 0.11 -5.48 -1.35
CA PRO A 146 1.33 -4.72 -1.63
C PRO A 146 1.07 -3.35 -2.26
N VAL A 147 -0.02 -3.21 -3.03
CA VAL A 147 -0.39 -1.95 -3.68
C VAL A 147 -0.94 -0.97 -2.64
N ALA A 148 -1.74 -1.45 -1.69
CA ALA A 148 -2.28 -0.63 -0.61
C ALA A 148 -1.16 -0.08 0.28
N THR A 149 -0.19 -0.91 0.69
CA THR A 149 0.95 -0.46 1.52
C THR A 149 1.80 0.56 0.78
N ALA A 150 2.17 0.30 -0.47
CA ALA A 150 2.95 1.24 -1.28
C ALA A 150 2.21 2.56 -1.54
N SER A 151 0.89 2.53 -1.68
CA SER A 151 0.08 3.74 -1.87
C SER A 151 0.05 4.60 -0.62
N VAL A 152 -0.10 3.99 0.56
CA VAL A 152 -0.05 4.70 1.85
C VAL A 152 1.33 5.32 2.07
N GLU A 153 2.42 4.58 1.83
CA GLU A 153 3.78 5.13 1.93
C GLU A 153 4.01 6.30 0.97
N ARG A 154 3.50 6.20 -0.27
CA ARG A 154 3.54 7.30 -1.24
C ARG A 154 2.83 8.54 -0.72
N VAL A 155 1.64 8.39 -0.12
CA VAL A 155 0.87 9.49 0.47
C VAL A 155 1.64 10.14 1.62
N PHE A 156 2.24 9.35 2.53
CA PHE A 156 3.03 9.89 3.64
C PHE A 156 4.30 10.61 3.15
N SER A 157 4.97 10.07 2.14
CA SER A 157 6.12 10.73 1.51
C SER A 157 5.71 12.05 0.85
N ALA A 158 4.61 12.06 0.08
CA ALA A 158 4.03 13.27 -0.49
C ALA A 158 3.67 14.28 0.60
N MET A 159 3.10 13.83 1.71
CA MET A 159 2.75 14.68 2.84
C MET A 159 3.98 15.34 3.45
N ASN A 160 5.08 14.60 3.60
CA ASN A 160 6.33 15.15 4.11
C ASN A 160 6.96 16.18 3.16
N ILE A 161 6.69 16.08 1.86
CA ILE A 161 7.14 17.06 0.85
C ILE A 161 6.25 18.32 0.89
N VAL A 162 4.94 18.16 1.05
CA VAL A 162 3.96 19.26 1.13
C VAL A 162 4.07 20.02 2.46
N LYS A 163 4.21 19.30 3.58
CA LYS A 163 4.46 19.83 4.93
C LYS A 163 5.95 19.91 5.20
N THR A 164 6.54 21.05 4.87
CA THR A 164 7.90 21.40 5.28
C THR A 164 7.90 22.14 6.61
N ASP A 165 9.05 22.22 7.29
CA ASP A 165 9.19 22.92 8.58
C ASP A 165 8.67 24.36 8.55
N LEU A 166 8.80 25.03 7.39
CA LEU A 166 8.33 26.39 7.16
C LEU A 166 6.82 26.47 6.85
N ARG A 167 6.18 25.35 6.49
CA ARG A 167 4.76 25.24 6.08
C ARG A 167 3.93 24.34 7.01
N ASN A 168 4.37 24.14 8.25
CA ASN A 168 3.68 23.28 9.22
C ASN A 168 2.34 23.83 9.74
N LYS A 169 2.03 25.11 9.50
CA LYS A 169 0.72 25.74 9.81
C LYS A 169 -0.19 25.82 8.58
N MET A 170 -0.55 24.69 7.98
CA MET A 170 -1.60 24.63 6.95
C MET A 170 -2.86 23.94 7.47
N GLY A 171 -4.03 24.35 6.99
CA GLY A 171 -5.29 23.69 7.29
C GLY A 171 -5.42 22.34 6.58
N ASP A 172 -6.22 21.44 7.13
CA ASP A 172 -6.37 20.07 6.62
C ASP A 172 -6.96 20.02 5.21
N GLU A 173 -7.93 20.87 4.89
CA GLU A 173 -8.50 20.98 3.55
C GLU A 173 -7.42 21.36 2.51
N TRP A 174 -6.62 22.39 2.82
CA TRP A 174 -5.54 22.85 1.94
C TRP A 174 -4.47 21.79 1.75
N MET A 175 -4.14 21.06 2.81
CA MET A 175 -3.20 19.94 2.73
C MET A 175 -3.73 18.84 1.80
N ASN A 176 -5.00 18.47 1.96
CA ASN A 176 -5.63 17.44 1.16
C ASN A 176 -5.64 17.82 -0.32
N ASP A 177 -6.06 19.05 -0.64
CA ASP A 177 -6.03 19.57 -2.01
C ASP A 177 -4.61 19.53 -2.62
N CYS A 178 -3.59 19.90 -1.85
CA CYS A 178 -2.19 19.84 -2.30
C CYS A 178 -1.69 18.39 -2.49
N LEU A 179 -2.09 17.47 -1.62
CA LEU A 179 -1.74 16.06 -1.71
C LEU A 179 -2.31 15.41 -2.96
N VAL A 180 -3.58 15.70 -3.30
CA VAL A 180 -4.23 15.18 -4.51
C VAL A 180 -3.45 15.59 -5.75
N VAL A 181 -3.10 16.87 -5.87
CA VAL A 181 -2.31 17.38 -7.01
C VAL A 181 -0.93 16.73 -7.10
N TYR A 182 -0.28 16.47 -5.96
CA TYR A 182 1.06 15.88 -5.93
C TYR A 182 1.06 14.38 -6.25
N ILE A 183 0.11 13.63 -5.69
CA ILE A 183 -0.02 12.18 -5.92
C ILE A 183 -0.43 11.92 -7.37
N GLU A 184 -1.44 12.66 -7.85
CA GLU A 184 -2.00 12.52 -9.19
C GLU A 184 -1.36 13.49 -10.18
N LYS A 185 -0.06 13.76 -10.04
CA LYS A 185 0.69 14.70 -10.87
C LYS A 185 0.58 14.39 -12.38
N ASP A 186 0.47 13.11 -12.74
CA ASP A 186 0.36 12.68 -14.14
C ASP A 186 -1.01 13.09 -14.71
N ILE A 187 -2.07 12.92 -13.93
CA ILE A 187 -3.42 13.40 -14.29
C ILE A 187 -3.43 14.92 -14.30
N PHE A 188 -2.84 15.58 -13.30
CA PHE A 188 -2.77 17.03 -13.23
C PHE A 188 -2.05 17.64 -14.43
N ALA A 189 -0.99 16.99 -14.92
CA ALA A 189 -0.27 17.42 -16.12
C ALA A 189 -1.12 17.36 -17.41
N THR A 190 -2.18 16.57 -17.44
CA THR A 190 -3.12 16.55 -18.59
C THR A 190 -4.07 17.75 -18.62
N ILE A 191 -4.21 18.46 -17.51
CA ILE A 191 -5.14 19.58 -17.39
C ILE A 191 -4.49 20.86 -17.95
N GLU A 192 -5.13 21.47 -18.95
CA GLU A 192 -4.66 22.72 -19.52
C GLU A 192 -4.78 23.88 -18.52
N ASN A 193 -3.72 24.67 -18.38
CA ASN A 193 -3.69 25.86 -17.53
C ASN A 193 -4.84 26.85 -17.84
N GLU A 194 -5.26 26.94 -19.10
CA GLU A 194 -6.37 27.79 -19.53
C GLU A 194 -7.69 27.35 -18.87
N GLN A 195 -7.96 26.04 -18.79
CA GLN A 195 -9.15 25.51 -18.12
C GLN A 195 -9.15 25.82 -16.62
N ILE A 196 -7.97 25.71 -15.98
CA ILE A 196 -7.79 26.06 -14.57
C ILE A 196 -8.07 27.55 -14.36
N LEU A 197 -7.52 28.42 -15.21
CA LEU A 197 -7.71 29.87 -15.16
C LEU A 197 -9.20 30.23 -15.35
N GLN A 198 -9.86 29.65 -16.34
CA GLN A 198 -11.28 29.88 -16.61
C GLN A 198 -12.18 29.42 -15.46
N ARG A 199 -11.85 28.28 -14.83
CA ARG A 199 -12.58 27.80 -13.64
C ARG A 199 -12.34 28.75 -12.46
N PHE A 200 -11.09 29.13 -12.21
CA PHE A 200 -10.72 30.04 -11.11
C PHE A 200 -11.40 31.41 -11.23
N GLN A 201 -11.48 31.97 -12.44
CA GLN A 201 -12.18 33.22 -12.73
C GLN A 201 -13.70 33.13 -12.48
N ARG A 202 -14.32 32.00 -12.83
CA ARG A 202 -15.77 31.77 -12.63
C ARG A 202 -16.17 31.59 -11.17
N MET A 203 -15.25 31.21 -10.27
CA MET A 203 -15.60 30.92 -8.89
C MET A 203 -16.08 32.15 -8.10
N LYS A 204 -15.47 33.32 -8.31
CA LYS A 204 -15.79 34.57 -7.62
C LYS A 204 -15.14 35.75 -8.33
N THR A 205 -15.81 36.90 -8.35
CA THR A 205 -15.23 38.17 -8.82
C THR A 205 -14.05 38.57 -7.93
N ARG A 206 -12.89 38.83 -8.53
CA ARG A 206 -11.65 39.19 -7.82
C ARG A 206 -11.33 40.66 -8.03
N ARG A 207 -10.63 41.26 -7.06
CA ARG A 207 -10.13 42.65 -7.15
C ARG A 207 -8.99 42.82 -8.17
N MET A 208 -8.32 41.72 -8.53
CA MET A 208 -7.25 41.73 -9.52
C MET A 208 -7.84 41.64 -10.93
N GLN A 209 -7.30 42.43 -11.88
CA GLN A 209 -7.62 42.29 -13.29
C GLN A 209 -7.01 40.98 -13.81
N LEU A 210 -7.87 40.05 -14.22
CA LEU A 210 -7.47 38.77 -14.79
C LEU A 210 -7.60 38.83 -16.33
N PRO A 211 -6.81 38.07 -17.10
CA PRO A 211 -6.90 38.04 -18.55
C PRO A 211 -8.32 37.69 -19.03
N PRO A 212 -8.81 38.28 -20.13
CA PRO A 212 -10.14 38.00 -20.65
C PRO A 212 -10.28 36.52 -21.02
N LEU A 213 -11.41 35.91 -20.62
CA LEU A 213 -11.75 34.53 -20.92
C LEU A 213 -11.76 34.32 -22.44
N ARG A 214 -10.83 33.50 -22.94
CA ARG A 214 -10.84 33.08 -24.34
C ARG A 214 -11.73 31.85 -24.46
N TYR A 215 -12.96 32.04 -24.94
CA TYR A 215 -13.80 30.92 -25.31
C TYR A 215 -13.16 30.21 -26.51
N SER A 216 -12.72 28.96 -26.31
CA SER A 216 -12.43 28.07 -27.43
C SER A 216 -13.76 27.77 -28.10
N SER A 217 -14.00 28.41 -29.24
CA SER A 217 -15.15 28.12 -30.09
C SER A 217 -15.01 26.69 -30.59
N ALA A 218 -15.88 25.80 -30.08
CA ALA A 218 -16.04 24.46 -30.61
C ALA A 218 -16.28 24.55 -32.13
N THR A 219 -15.40 23.91 -32.89
CA THR A 219 -15.52 23.72 -34.34
C THR A 219 -16.86 23.04 -34.63
N THR A 220 -17.86 23.83 -35.02
CA THR A 220 -19.06 23.31 -35.66
C THR A 220 -18.70 23.20 -37.14
N THR A 221 -18.23 22.03 -37.58
CA THR A 221 -18.21 21.70 -39.00
C THR A 221 -19.64 21.64 -39.48
N ASN A 222 -20.13 22.76 -40.01
CA ASN A 222 -21.34 22.82 -40.82
C ASN A 222 -21.13 21.93 -42.04
N THR A 223 -21.79 20.77 -42.06
CA THR A 223 -22.14 20.08 -43.29
C THR A 223 -23.18 20.91 -44.02
N SER A 224 -22.70 21.80 -44.89
CA SER A 224 -23.52 22.51 -45.85
C SER A 224 -24.01 21.53 -46.91
N SER A 225 -25.25 21.07 -46.75
CA SER A 225 -26.08 20.59 -47.84
C SER A 225 -26.22 21.72 -48.87
N VAL A 226 -25.73 21.52 -50.10
CA VAL A 226 -26.12 22.32 -51.27
C VAL A 226 -26.69 21.36 -52.29
N ASN A 227 -27.98 21.54 -52.55
CA ASN A 227 -28.75 20.93 -53.63
C ASN A 227 -28.22 21.40 -54.99
N GLN A 228 -27.96 20.46 -55.90
CA GLN A 228 -28.58 20.36 -57.22
C GLN A 228 -28.30 18.99 -57.84
#